data_AF-A0A238H101-F1
#
_entry.id   AF-A0A238H101-F1
#
_cell.length_a   1.000
_cell.length_b   1.000
_cell.length_c   1.000
_cell.angle_alpha   90.00
_cell.angle_beta   90.00
_cell.angle_gamma   90.00
#
_symmetry.space_group_name_H-M   'P 1'
#
loop_
_entity.id
_entity.type
_entity.pdbx_description
1 polymer ?
#
loop_
_entity_poly.entity_id
_entity_poly.type
_entity_poly.pdbx_seq_one_letter_code
_entity_poly.pdbx_strand_id
1 'polypeptide(L)'
;MKILRAASLAIGFTALFASGIVLAGVNVGINVGVPAPVYVAPAPVYAPPPPPVVYQPAPVYMPAPVYAPAPVITIGWHGDRYWDGRRYWGRDEWYRHHGRGPGWDRGHWDNGRHNGWRH
;
A
#
# COMPACT_ATOMS: atom_id res chain seq x y z
N MET A 1 -124.66 51.39 -9.71
CA MET A 1 -123.28 51.94 -9.63
C MET A 1 -122.52 51.59 -8.34
N LYS A 2 -123.18 51.42 -7.17
CA LYS A 2 -122.50 51.14 -5.88
C LYS A 2 -121.86 49.74 -5.78
N ILE A 3 -122.51 48.70 -6.30
CA ILE A 3 -122.04 47.30 -6.22
C ILE A 3 -120.76 47.09 -7.05
N LEU A 4 -120.66 47.73 -8.22
CA LEU A 4 -119.45 47.67 -9.07
C LEU A 4 -118.22 48.27 -8.36
N ARG A 5 -118.41 49.35 -7.59
CA ARG A 5 -117.34 49.98 -6.80
C ARG A 5 -116.91 49.13 -5.59
N ALA A 6 -117.86 48.46 -4.96
CA ALA A 6 -117.58 47.55 -3.85
C ALA A 6 -116.83 46.29 -4.32
N ALA A 7 -117.21 45.73 -5.46
CA ALA A 7 -116.53 44.59 -6.07
C ALA A 7 -115.08 44.94 -6.46
N SER A 8 -114.84 46.10 -7.07
CA SER A 8 -113.47 46.54 -7.38
C SER A 8 -112.61 46.77 -6.14
N LEU A 9 -113.20 47.26 -5.05
CA LEU A 9 -112.51 47.43 -3.77
C LEU A 9 -112.15 46.08 -3.14
N ALA A 10 -113.07 45.12 -3.16
CA ALA A 10 -112.84 43.79 -2.61
C ALA A 10 -111.75 43.02 -3.38
N ILE A 11 -111.76 43.11 -4.72
CA ILE A 11 -110.75 42.48 -5.59
C ILE A 11 -109.38 43.15 -5.40
N GLY A 12 -109.35 44.49 -5.34
CA GLY A 12 -108.13 45.24 -5.05
C GLY A 12 -107.55 44.86 -3.68
N PHE A 13 -108.41 44.70 -2.67
CA PHE A 13 -107.99 44.31 -1.33
C PHE A 13 -107.43 42.89 -1.30
N THR A 14 -108.05 41.92 -1.99
CA THR A 14 -107.53 40.54 -2.05
C THR A 14 -106.21 40.43 -2.82
N ALA A 15 -106.00 41.24 -3.85
CA ALA A 15 -104.72 41.28 -4.56
C ALA A 15 -103.55 41.75 -3.66
N LEU A 16 -103.82 42.60 -2.66
CA LEU A 16 -102.80 43.04 -1.70
C LEU A 16 -102.34 41.95 -0.73
N PHE A 17 -103.15 40.91 -0.51
CA PHE A 17 -102.80 39.78 0.37
C PHE A 17 -102.25 38.56 -0.39
N ALA A 18 -102.13 38.62 -1.72
CA ALA A 18 -101.69 37.50 -2.55
C ALA A 18 -100.16 37.25 -2.52
N SER A 19 -99.40 37.96 -1.68
CA SER A 19 -97.95 37.79 -1.58
C SER A 19 -97.59 36.52 -0.82
N GLY A 20 -97.34 35.43 -1.56
CA GLY A 20 -96.70 34.24 -1.04
C GLY A 20 -95.22 34.50 -0.71
N ILE A 21 -94.72 33.89 0.37
CA ILE A 21 -93.29 33.97 0.72
C ILE A 21 -92.52 33.06 -0.24
N VAL A 22 -91.84 33.65 -1.24
CA VAL A 22 -90.88 32.92 -2.07
C VAL A 22 -89.58 32.84 -1.29
N LEU A 23 -89.34 31.71 -0.62
CA LEU A 23 -88.02 31.37 -0.08
C LEU A 23 -87.15 30.88 -1.24
N ALA A 24 -86.51 31.81 -1.95
CA ALA A 24 -85.44 31.47 -2.88
C ALA A 24 -84.23 31.01 -2.05
N GLY A 25 -84.19 29.73 -1.70
CA GLY A 25 -83.08 29.15 -0.96
C GLY A 25 -81.79 29.22 -1.77
N VAL A 26 -80.90 30.14 -1.41
CA VAL A 26 -79.57 30.23 -2.01
C VAL A 26 -78.67 29.24 -1.28
N ASN A 27 -78.26 28.18 -1.98
CA ASN A 27 -77.27 27.23 -1.49
C ASN A 27 -75.90 27.57 -2.06
N VAL A 28 -74.95 27.89 -1.19
CA VAL A 28 -73.56 28.11 -1.57
C VAL A 28 -72.76 26.89 -1.13
N GLY A 29 -72.32 26.09 -2.11
CA GLY A 29 -71.38 25.00 -1.89
C GLY A 29 -69.95 25.53 -1.99
N ILE A 30 -69.17 25.40 -0.92
CA ILE A 30 -67.73 25.68 -0.94
C ILE A 30 -66.99 24.34 -0.94
N ASN A 31 -66.27 24.06 -2.03
CA ASN A 31 -65.38 22.91 -2.07
C ASN A 31 -64.02 23.32 -1.52
N VAL A 32 -63.67 22.80 -0.33
CA VAL A 32 -62.33 22.98 0.23
C VAL A 32 -61.49 21.77 -0.18
N GLY A 33 -60.81 21.90 -1.31
CA GLY A 33 -59.84 20.92 -1.74
C GLY A 33 -58.60 20.98 -0.85
N VAL A 34 -58.42 20.00 0.03
CA VAL A 34 -57.12 19.78 0.67
C VAL A 34 -56.31 18.92 -0.29
N PRO A 35 -55.21 19.45 -0.86
CA PRO A 35 -54.38 18.65 -1.76
C PRO A 35 -53.83 17.44 -0.99
N ALA A 36 -53.90 16.28 -1.63
CA ALA A 36 -53.33 15.06 -1.07
C ALA A 36 -51.82 15.26 -0.82
N PRO A 37 -51.25 14.68 0.26
CA PRO A 37 -49.83 14.78 0.52
C PRO A 37 -49.02 14.25 -0.66
N VAL A 38 -48.20 15.12 -1.25
CA VAL A 38 -47.26 14.71 -2.31
C VAL A 38 -46.00 14.21 -1.65
N TYR A 39 -45.75 12.90 -1.76
CA TYR A 39 -44.47 12.33 -1.34
C TYR A 39 -43.45 12.53 -2.45
N VAL A 40 -42.47 13.40 -2.20
CA VAL A 40 -41.32 13.58 -3.09
C VAL A 40 -40.22 12.65 -2.61
N ALA A 41 -39.87 11.66 -3.42
CA ALA A 41 -38.68 10.87 -3.17
C ALA A 41 -37.43 11.78 -3.28
N PRO A 42 -36.50 11.71 -2.30
CA PRO A 42 -35.24 12.45 -2.40
C PRO A 42 -34.48 12.09 -3.67
N ALA A 43 -33.87 13.09 -4.31
CA ALA A 43 -33.00 12.85 -5.45
C ALA A 43 -31.81 11.96 -5.04
N PRO A 44 -31.37 11.01 -5.88
CA PRO A 44 -30.16 10.24 -5.60
C PRO A 44 -28.96 11.17 -5.46
N VAL A 45 -28.26 11.08 -4.33
CA VAL A 45 -26.99 11.78 -4.12
C VAL A 45 -25.87 10.86 -4.57
N TYR A 46 -25.16 11.25 -5.63
CA TYR A 46 -23.96 10.54 -6.06
C TYR A 46 -22.76 11.02 -5.25
N ALA A 47 -22.16 10.09 -4.48
CA ALA A 47 -20.86 10.34 -3.90
C ALA A 47 -19.78 10.19 -4.98
N PRO A 48 -18.76 11.06 -5.00
CA PRO A 48 -17.60 10.84 -5.85
C PRO A 48 -16.91 9.52 -5.46
N PRO A 49 -16.31 8.81 -6.43
CA PRO A 49 -15.57 7.59 -6.13
C PRO A 49 -14.40 7.91 -5.18
N PRO A 50 -14.06 6.98 -4.26
CA PRO A 50 -12.94 7.16 -3.35
C PRO A 50 -11.63 7.33 -4.14
N PRO A 51 -10.65 8.07 -3.60
CA PRO A 51 -9.37 8.28 -4.26
C PRO A 51 -8.65 6.95 -4.51
N PRO A 52 -7.87 6.83 -5.59
CA PRO A 52 -7.11 5.62 -5.89
C PRO A 52 -6.14 5.26 -4.76
N VAL A 53 -6.18 4.01 -4.31
CA VAL A 53 -5.18 3.49 -3.37
C VAL A 53 -3.94 3.10 -4.16
N VAL A 54 -2.85 3.84 -3.96
CA VAL A 54 -1.54 3.49 -4.53
C VAL A 54 -0.85 2.52 -3.58
N TYR A 55 -0.76 1.26 -4.00
CA TYR A 55 0.04 0.26 -3.29
C TYR A 55 1.50 0.40 -3.69
N GLN A 56 2.33 0.86 -2.75
CA GLN A 56 3.77 0.77 -2.89
C GLN A 56 4.25 -0.64 -2.48
N PRO A 57 5.14 -1.28 -3.25
CA PRO A 57 5.76 -2.54 -2.84
C PRO A 57 6.44 -2.39 -1.50
N ALA A 58 6.30 -3.39 -0.63
CA ALA A 58 7.05 -3.42 0.62
C ALA A 58 8.56 -3.44 0.32
N PRO A 59 9.39 -2.66 1.03
CA PRO A 59 10.83 -2.70 0.85
C PRO A 59 11.36 -4.09 1.18
N VAL A 60 12.07 -4.69 0.23
CA VAL A 60 12.76 -5.96 0.43
C VAL A 60 14.11 -5.67 1.08
N TYR A 61 14.23 -6.01 2.36
CA TYR A 61 15.51 -5.96 3.05
C TYR A 61 16.36 -7.17 2.67
N MET A 62 17.45 -6.93 1.94
CA MET A 62 18.46 -7.95 1.74
C MET A 62 19.35 -8.06 2.99
N PRO A 63 19.67 -9.28 3.44
CA PRO A 63 20.66 -9.46 4.49
C PRO A 63 22.00 -8.87 4.03
N ALA A 64 22.67 -8.18 4.95
CA ALA A 64 24.01 -7.65 4.69
C ALA A 64 24.97 -8.81 4.35
N PRO A 65 25.86 -8.64 3.35
CA PRO A 65 26.87 -9.65 3.08
C PRO A 65 27.75 -9.87 4.30
N VAL A 66 27.86 -11.12 4.74
CA VAL A 66 28.78 -11.52 5.81
C VAL A 66 30.15 -11.75 5.20
N TYR A 67 31.11 -10.88 5.54
CA TYR A 67 32.51 -11.07 5.15
C TYR A 67 33.19 -11.96 6.20
N ALA A 68 33.59 -13.16 5.80
CA ALA A 68 34.48 -13.98 6.60
C ALA A 68 35.89 -13.36 6.60
N PRO A 69 36.62 -13.41 7.72
CA PRO A 69 38.02 -13.00 7.74
C PRO A 69 38.83 -13.88 6.77
N ALA A 70 39.74 -13.25 6.03
CA ALA A 70 40.65 -13.97 5.16
C ALA A 70 41.52 -14.93 6.00
N PRO A 71 41.83 -16.14 5.50
CA PRO A 71 42.74 -17.05 6.19
C PRO A 71 44.11 -16.40 6.35
N VAL A 72 44.65 -16.45 7.57
CA VAL A 72 45.99 -15.94 7.88
C VAL A 72 46.98 -17.10 7.84
N ILE A 73 47.95 -17.02 6.93
CA ILE A 73 49.07 -17.98 6.85
C ILE A 73 50.32 -17.27 7.38
N THR A 74 50.83 -17.74 8.53
CA THR A 74 52.07 -17.22 9.10
C THR A 74 53.27 -17.69 8.28
N ILE A 75 54.29 -16.84 8.15
CA ILE A 75 55.59 -17.21 7.57
C ILE A 75 56.20 -18.35 8.40
N GLY A 76 56.62 -19.43 7.76
CA GLY A 76 57.19 -20.57 8.47
C GLY A 76 56.86 -21.93 7.87
N TRP A 77 57.22 -22.97 8.61
CA TRP A 77 56.96 -24.35 8.23
C TRP A 77 55.51 -24.75 8.51
N HIS A 78 54.84 -25.26 7.48
CA HIS A 78 53.51 -25.86 7.50
C HIS A 78 53.67 -27.32 7.04
N GLY A 79 54.08 -28.17 7.98
CA GLY A 79 54.48 -29.55 7.70
C GLY A 79 55.79 -29.62 6.94
N ASP A 80 55.76 -30.21 5.75
CA ASP A 80 56.88 -30.44 4.83
C ASP A 80 57.09 -29.31 3.83
N ARG A 81 56.32 -28.21 3.95
CA ARG A 81 56.46 -27.02 3.13
C ARG A 81 56.67 -25.76 3.98
N TYR A 82 57.57 -24.88 3.56
CA TYR A 82 57.82 -23.57 4.14
C TYR A 82 57.11 -22.48 3.35
N TRP A 83 56.35 -21.61 4.02
CA TRP A 83 55.71 -20.44 3.41
C TRP A 83 56.59 -19.20 3.62
N ASP A 84 56.99 -18.54 2.54
CA ASP A 84 57.83 -17.34 2.57
C ASP A 84 57.04 -16.01 2.51
N GLY A 85 55.71 -16.09 2.51
CA GLY A 85 54.82 -14.92 2.30
C GLY A 85 54.32 -14.76 0.86
N ARG A 86 54.87 -15.51 -0.10
CA ARG A 86 54.48 -15.44 -1.52
C ARG A 86 54.24 -16.81 -2.14
N ARG A 87 55.04 -17.82 -1.77
CA ARG A 87 54.95 -19.18 -2.26
C ARG A 87 55.32 -20.19 -1.17
N TYR A 88 54.91 -21.43 -1.42
CA TYR A 88 55.42 -22.57 -0.67
C TYR A 88 56.75 -23.05 -1.26
N TRP A 89 57.61 -23.50 -0.37
CA TRP A 89 58.86 -24.20 -0.64
C TRP A 89 58.77 -25.60 -0.02
N GLY A 90 58.91 -26.65 -0.81
CA GLY A 90 59.18 -27.99 -0.31
C GLY A 90 60.47 -28.04 0.51
N ARG A 91 60.54 -29.00 1.43
CA ARG A 91 61.65 -29.12 2.37
C ARG A 91 63.02 -29.17 1.71
N ASP A 92 63.17 -30.03 0.70
CA ASP A 92 64.45 -30.24 0.02
C ASP A 92 64.86 -29.05 -0.87
N GLU A 93 63.88 -28.35 -1.44
CA GLU A 93 64.16 -27.14 -2.23
C GLU A 93 64.55 -25.95 -1.36
N TRP A 94 63.89 -25.79 -0.20
CA TRP A 94 64.28 -24.79 0.78
C TRP A 94 65.73 -25.00 1.23
N TYR A 95 66.12 -26.23 1.58
CA TYR A 95 67.49 -26.55 1.96
C TYR A 95 68.49 -26.37 0.81
N ARG A 96 68.14 -26.68 -0.43
CA ARG A 96 69.03 -26.40 -1.57
C ARG A 96 69.21 -24.91 -1.82
N HIS A 97 68.14 -24.12 -1.66
CA HIS A 97 68.14 -22.70 -1.94
C HIS A 97 68.76 -21.87 -0.81
N HIS A 98 68.54 -22.25 0.45
CA HIS A 98 69.00 -21.54 1.64
C HIS A 98 70.20 -22.21 2.33
N GLY A 99 70.53 -23.46 1.97
CA GLY A 99 71.66 -24.22 2.54
C GLY A 99 73.02 -23.95 1.90
N ARG A 100 73.15 -22.93 1.04
CA ARG A 100 74.44 -22.43 0.55
C ARG A 100 74.71 -21.01 1.03
N GLY A 101 74.83 -20.84 2.34
CA GLY A 101 75.55 -19.70 2.91
C GLY A 101 77.06 -19.88 2.74
N PRO A 102 77.84 -18.80 2.53
CA PRO A 102 79.29 -18.85 2.40
C PRO A 102 79.93 -19.21 3.75
N GLY A 103 80.23 -20.49 3.97
CA GLY A 103 80.78 -20.91 5.27
C GLY A 103 81.25 -22.36 5.41
N TRP A 104 81.28 -23.16 4.35
CA TRP A 104 81.75 -24.56 4.44
C TRP A 104 83.19 -24.78 3.94
N ASP A 105 84.02 -23.72 3.90
CA ASP A 105 85.42 -23.78 3.46
C ASP A 105 86.45 -23.83 4.59
N ARG A 106 86.14 -24.39 5.77
CA ARG A 106 87.18 -24.71 6.78
C ARG A 106 86.92 -26.03 7.50
N GLY A 107 87.65 -27.05 7.08
CA GLY A 107 87.75 -28.32 7.78
C GLY A 107 88.70 -29.29 7.08
N HIS A 108 89.97 -28.88 6.96
CA HIS A 108 91.09 -29.78 6.66
C HIS A 108 91.12 -30.90 7.71
N TRP A 109 91.04 -32.15 7.29
CA TRP A 109 91.63 -33.29 8.01
C TRP A 109 92.38 -34.14 7.01
N ASP A 110 93.66 -33.83 6.87
CA ASP A 110 94.65 -34.85 6.54
C ASP A 110 94.56 -35.95 7.59
N ASN A 111 94.44 -37.20 7.16
CA ASN A 111 95.04 -38.31 7.86
C ASN A 111 95.54 -39.30 6.82
N GLY A 112 96.86 -39.37 6.74
CA GLY A 112 97.60 -40.02 5.68
C GLY A 112 97.51 -41.54 5.67
N ARG A 113 97.91 -42.08 4.51
CA ARG A 113 98.82 -43.23 4.27
C ARG A 113 98.51 -43.70 2.85
N HIS A 114 99.24 -43.25 1.83
CA HIS A 114 100.51 -43.81 1.37
C HIS A 114 100.58 -45.35 1.31
N ASN A 115 100.82 -45.81 0.08
CA ASN A 115 101.42 -47.08 -0.37
C ASN A 115 100.44 -48.24 -0.65
N GLY A 116 100.36 -48.82 -1.85
CA GLY A 116 101.18 -48.59 -3.03
C GLY A 116 100.78 -49.53 -4.18
N TRP A 117 101.11 -49.10 -5.39
CA TRP A 117 101.33 -49.98 -6.53
C TRP A 117 102.51 -50.91 -6.22
N ARG A 118 102.43 -52.21 -6.52
CA ARG A 118 103.48 -53.01 -7.21
C ARG A 118 102.92 -54.37 -7.69
N HIS A 119 103.21 -54.63 -8.96
CA HIS A 119 103.33 -55.91 -9.70
C HIS A 119 102.09 -56.77 -9.90
#